data_AF-A0A1H1JWD5-F1
#
_entry.id   AF-A0A1H1JWD5-F1
#
_cell.length_a   1.000
_cell.length_b   1.000
_cell.length_c   1.000
_cell.angle_alpha   90.00
_cell.angle_beta   90.00
_cell.angle_gamma   90.00
#
_symmetry.space_group_name_H-M   'P 1'
#
loop_
_entity.id
_entity.type
_entity.pdbx_description
1 polymer ?
#
loop_
_entity_poly.entity_id
_entity_poly.type
_entity_poly.pdbx_seq_one_letter_code
_entity_poly.pdbx_strand_id
1 'polypeptide(L)' 'MPLKKGTSKETVSHNIKTESKHGKPHKQAVAIALNQARKSGAKIPKKSEK' A
#
# COMPACT_ATOMS: atom_id res chain seq x y z
N MET A 1 -5.54 12.38 1.19
CA MET A 1 -5.22 11.78 2.50
C MET A 1 -3.71 11.55 2.58
N PRO A 2 -3.03 11.91 3.68
CA PRO A 2 -1.59 11.64 3.80
C PRO A 2 -1.37 10.16 4.11
N LEU A 3 -0.83 9.41 3.16
CA LEU A 3 -0.36 8.04 3.42
C LEU A 3 0.92 8.08 4.25
N LYS A 4 1.04 7.16 5.22
CA LYS A 4 2.27 7.00 5.98
C LYS A 4 3.38 6.46 5.06
N LYS A 5 4.56 7.06 5.16
CA LYS A 5 5.79 6.58 4.51
C LYS A 5 6.40 5.48 5.37
N GLY A 6 6.87 4.42 4.74
CA GLY A 6 7.46 3.29 5.44
C GLY A 6 7.19 1.97 4.71
N THR A 7 8.01 0.99 5.04
CA THR A 7 7.99 -0.35 4.43
C THR A 7 7.40 -1.40 5.36
N SER A 8 7.12 -1.03 6.62
CA SER A 8 6.66 -1.96 7.65
C SER A 8 5.23 -2.44 7.41
N LYS A 9 4.90 -3.61 7.94
CA LYS A 9 3.57 -4.23 7.80
C LYS A 9 2.48 -3.36 8.45
N GLU A 10 2.80 -2.66 9.53
CA GLU A 10 1.92 -1.75 10.25
C GLU A 10 1.60 -0.53 9.38
N THR A 11 2.61 0.00 8.67
CA THR A 11 2.45 1.13 7.75
C THR A 11 1.54 0.77 6.59
N VAL A 12 1.75 -0.40 5.98
CA VAL A 12 0.91 -0.90 4.89
C VAL A 12 -0.52 -1.14 5.38
N SER A 13 -0.70 -1.79 6.52
CA SER A 13 -2.01 -2.06 7.11
C SER A 13 -2.77 -0.77 7.47
N HIS A 14 -2.06 0.22 8.00
CA HIS A 14 -2.62 1.54 8.28
C HIS A 14 -3.12 2.21 6.99
N ASN A 15 -2.28 2.23 5.95
CA ASN A 15 -2.63 2.83 4.65
C ASN A 15 -3.83 2.12 3.99
N ILE A 16 -3.94 0.79 4.10
CA ILE A 16 -5.11 0.04 3.59
C ILE A 16 -6.40 0.45 4.32
N LYS A 17 -6.37 0.49 5.66
CA LYS A 17 -7.54 0.89 6.48
C LYS A 17 -7.99 2.32 6.16
N THR A 18 -7.00 3.20 6.03
CA THR A 18 -7.12 4.60 5.63
C THR A 18 -7.86 4.72 4.29
N GLU A 19 -7.40 4.04 3.24
CA GLU A 19 -8.06 4.07 1.91
C GLU A 19 -9.43 3.37 1.89
N SER A 20 -9.59 2.30 2.68
CA SER A 20 -10.89 1.62 2.84
C SER A 20 -11.94 2.51 3.51
N LYS A 21 -11.55 3.30 4.51
CA LYS A 21 -12.44 4.29 5.16
C LYS A 21 -12.85 5.41 4.20
N HIS A 22 -12.01 5.72 3.23
CA HIS A 22 -12.32 6.65 2.15
C HIS A 22 -13.16 6.05 1.03
N GLY A 23 -13.61 4.79 1.17
CA GLY A 23 -14.50 4.15 0.21
C GLY A 23 -13.79 3.54 -0.99
N LYS A 24 -12.45 3.41 -0.99
CA LYS A 24 -11.76 2.69 -2.07
C LYS A 24 -12.00 1.18 -1.99
N PRO A 25 -12.23 0.50 -3.12
CA PRO A 25 -12.26 -0.95 -3.18
C PRO A 25 -11.00 -1.57 -2.53
N HIS A 26 -11.18 -2.66 -1.79
CA HIS A 26 -10.09 -3.28 -1.03
C HIS A 26 -8.85 -3.60 -1.90
N LYS A 27 -9.05 -4.13 -3.11
CA LYS A 27 -7.96 -4.39 -4.07
C LYS A 27 -7.18 -3.12 -4.45
N GLN A 28 -7.88 -2.00 -4.63
CA GLN A 28 -7.28 -0.71 -4.95
C GLN A 28 -6.54 -0.12 -3.74
N ALA A 29 -7.12 -0.23 -2.54
CA ALA A 29 -6.48 0.17 -1.29
C ALA A 29 -5.15 -0.58 -1.07
N VAL A 30 -5.14 -1.90 -1.30
CA VAL A 30 -3.93 -2.72 -1.25
C VAL A 30 -2.90 -2.27 -2.29
N ALA A 31 -3.32 -2.05 -3.53
CA ALA A 31 -2.42 -1.60 -4.59
C ALA A 31 -1.77 -0.24 -4.27
N ILE A 32 -2.53 0.70 -3.73
CA ILE A 32 -2.04 2.03 -3.32
C ILE A 32 -1.05 1.89 -2.16
N ALA A 33 -1.39 1.11 -1.13
CA ALA A 33 -0.53 0.93 0.04
C ALA A 33 0.81 0.26 -0.34
N LEU A 34 0.78 -0.76 -1.20
CA LEU A 34 1.99 -1.42 -1.69
C LEU A 34 2.83 -0.49 -2.59
N ASN A 35 2.18 0.33 -3.43
CA ASN A 35 2.90 1.33 -4.21
C ASN A 35 3.56 2.39 -3.33
N GLN A 36 2.91 2.83 -2.25
CA GLN A 36 3.50 3.75 -1.30
C GLN A 36 4.69 3.13 -0.56
N ALA A 37 4.59 1.85 -0.19
CA ALA A 37 5.70 1.11 0.41
C ALA A 37 6.90 1.00 -0.55
N ARG A 38 6.66 0.73 -1.85
CA ARG A 38 7.73 0.72 -2.87
C ARG A 38 8.41 2.09 -3.00
N LYS A 39 7.62 3.18 -3.06
CA LYS A 39 8.14 4.55 -3.06
C LYS A 39 8.97 4.87 -1.81
N SER A 40 8.70 4.17 -0.71
CA SER A 40 9.42 4.29 0.55
C SER A 40 10.63 3.33 0.66
N GLY A 41 10.98 2.61 -0.41
CA GLY A 41 12.15 1.72 -0.46
C GLY A 41 11.85 0.23 -0.23
N ALA A 42 10.58 -0.19 -0.16
CA ALA A 42 10.25 -1.60 -0.03
C ALA A 42 10.61 -2.37 -1.32
N LYS A 43 11.48 -3.37 -1.21
CA LYS A 43 11.80 -4.30 -2.29
C LYS A 43 10.72 -5.36 -2.43
N ILE A 44 9.57 -4.97 -2.99
CA ILE A 44 8.45 -5.88 -3.23
C ILE A 44 8.59 -6.42 -4.66
N PRO A 45 8.94 -7.71 -4.85
CA PRO A 45 9.05 -8.29 -6.18
C PRO A 45 7.73 -8.11 -6.92
N LYS A 46 7.79 -7.56 -8.13
CA LYS A 46 6.64 -7.60 -9.05
C LYS A 46 6.54 -9.02 -9.55
N LYS A 47 5.36 -9.63 -9.48
CA LYS A 47 5.11 -10.88 -10.19
C LYS A 47 5.24 -10.53 -11.67
N SER A 48 6.34 -10.91 -12.30
CA SER A 48 6.47 -10.88 -13.76
C SER A 48 5.40 -11.84 -14.27
N GLU A 49 4.50 -11.36 -15.11
CA GLU A 49 3.67 -12.27 -15.90
C GLU A 49 4.63 -13.12 -16.74
N LYS A 50 4.62 -14.42 -16.49
CA LYS A 50 5.14 -15.42 -17.43
C LYS A 50 3.97 -15.85 -18.29
#